data_AF-A0A1L9VPW1-F1
#
_entry.id   AF-A0A1L9VPW1-F1
#
_cell.length_a   1.000
_cell.length_b   1.000
_cell.length_c   1.000
_cell.angle_alpha   90.00
_cell.angle_beta   90.00
_cell.angle_gamma   90.00
#
_symmetry.space_group_name_H-M   'P 1'
#
loop_
_entity.id
_entity.type
_entity.pdbx_description
1 polymer ?
#
loop_
_entity_poly.entity_id
_entity_poly.type
_entity_poly.pdbx_seq_one_letter_code
_entity_poly.pdbx_strand_id
1 'polypeptide(L)'
;SYIARAAFHNHQIQFRDQFYFLLDKYVPRCSPLELIESAGWPRYDAVFEIDWENHINKANDILQAMQTVHDGFVQATRRIDVPYMVLTEGIVSSAGVKYMPTFIATLQLFVKDSTEYKSHICEMTFPELNARCVVLSEVMGLENLKSTDNTDGVKIKHYQLKSFAVLFSSFKKVTWLDADCIPIHYPATLLTTDPFKSTGLGAPGEGDKDTFIQAAAAVGKKFYTASKKFADLGRQRYEGNDHDIIHVVMLQADPGVDYKLTQQGKWQVKDTSVAAAPRAFFIYANIVKFNPGEKKLLED
;
A
#
# COMPACT_ATOMS: atom_id res chain seq x y z
N SER A 1 -10.36 -23.77 12.03
CA SER A 1 -9.92 -25.17 12.13
C SER A 1 -8.45 -25.28 11.74
N TYR A 2 -7.69 -26.15 12.43
CA TYR A 2 -6.29 -26.46 12.09
C TYR A 2 -6.12 -26.92 10.63
N ILE A 3 -7.04 -27.76 10.15
CA ILE A 3 -7.03 -28.29 8.78
C ILE A 3 -7.08 -27.16 7.74
N ALA A 4 -7.95 -26.16 7.95
CA ALA A 4 -8.06 -25.03 7.04
C ALA A 4 -6.79 -24.16 7.01
N ARG A 5 -6.10 -24.02 8.15
CA ARG A 5 -4.82 -23.29 8.22
C ARG A 5 -3.70 -24.05 7.53
N ALA A 6 -3.61 -25.37 7.71
CA ALA A 6 -2.63 -26.21 7.03
C ALA A 6 -2.85 -26.22 5.51
N ALA A 7 -4.10 -26.34 5.06
CA ALA A 7 -4.44 -26.26 3.63
C ALA A 7 -4.07 -24.90 3.02
N PHE A 8 -4.37 -23.80 3.73
CA PHE A 8 -3.97 -22.45 3.33
C PHE A 8 -2.45 -22.32 3.20
N HIS A 9 -1.69 -22.83 4.18
CA HIS A 9 -0.23 -22.78 4.14
C HIS A 9 0.35 -23.57 2.94
N ASN A 10 -0.18 -24.75 2.64
CA ASN A 10 0.22 -25.51 1.47
C ASN A 10 -0.06 -24.76 0.15
N HIS A 11 -1.22 -24.12 0.03
CA HIS A 11 -1.53 -23.29 -1.13
C HIS A 11 -0.63 -22.04 -1.22
N GLN A 12 -0.26 -21.43 -0.09
CA GLN A 12 0.71 -20.34 -0.07
C GLN A 12 2.08 -20.75 -0.60
N ILE A 13 2.56 -21.94 -0.21
CA ILE A 13 3.82 -22.49 -0.73
C ILE A 13 3.74 -22.71 -2.24
N GLN A 14 2.68 -23.35 -2.72
CA GLN A 14 2.48 -23.58 -4.16
C GLN A 14 2.40 -22.28 -4.96
N PHE A 15 1.64 -21.30 -4.46
CA PHE A 15 1.54 -19.98 -5.07
C PHE A 15 2.89 -19.28 -5.09
N ARG A 16 3.64 -19.28 -3.98
CA ARG A 16 4.98 -18.68 -3.88
C ARG A 16 5.91 -19.25 -4.96
N ASP A 17 5.99 -20.57 -5.05
CA ASP A 17 6.92 -21.24 -5.98
C ASP A 17 6.58 -20.91 -7.44
N GLN A 18 5.28 -20.93 -7.78
CA GLN A 18 4.82 -20.53 -9.10
C GLN A 18 5.09 -19.05 -9.37
N PHE A 19 4.78 -18.17 -8.42
CA PHE A 19 4.96 -16.73 -8.56
C PHE A 19 6.43 -16.37 -8.76
N TYR A 20 7.35 -17.01 -8.02
CA TYR A 20 8.79 -16.80 -8.17
C TYR A 20 9.32 -17.28 -9.50
N PHE A 21 8.87 -18.46 -9.94
CA PHE A 21 9.21 -18.93 -11.26
C PHE A 21 8.80 -17.92 -12.34
N LEU A 22 7.63 -17.28 -12.20
CA LEU A 22 7.20 -16.23 -13.13
C LEU A 22 8.04 -14.96 -13.00
N LEU A 23 8.37 -14.51 -11.78
CA LEU A 23 9.24 -13.35 -11.58
C LEU A 23 10.61 -13.53 -12.25
N ASP A 24 11.23 -14.70 -12.07
CA ASP A 24 12.53 -15.04 -12.66
C ASP A 24 12.44 -15.18 -14.20
N LYS A 25 11.41 -15.87 -14.68
CA LYS A 25 11.18 -16.04 -16.12
C LYS A 25 10.97 -14.71 -16.85
N TYR A 26 10.31 -13.76 -16.21
CA TYR A 26 9.98 -12.45 -16.76
C TYR A 26 10.84 -11.33 -16.15
N VAL A 27 12.12 -11.59 -15.88
CA VAL A 27 13.09 -10.53 -15.59
C VAL A 27 13.35 -9.71 -16.86
N PRO A 28 13.25 -8.37 -16.81
CA PRO A 28 13.61 -7.52 -17.94
C PRO A 28 15.07 -7.71 -18.35
N ARG A 29 15.31 -8.02 -19.62
CA ARG A 29 16.65 -8.18 -20.20
C ARG A 29 17.07 -6.93 -20.97
N CYS A 30 17.06 -5.79 -20.28
CA CYS A 30 17.47 -4.49 -20.81
C CYS A 30 18.36 -3.78 -19.80
N SER A 31 18.98 -2.68 -20.24
CA SER A 31 19.77 -1.82 -19.35
C SER A 31 18.92 -1.34 -18.17
N PRO A 32 19.51 -1.15 -16.97
CA PRO A 32 18.83 -0.51 -15.85
C PRO A 32 18.28 0.86 -16.25
N LEU A 33 17.17 1.25 -15.63
CA LEU A 33 16.57 2.56 -15.82
C LEU A 33 17.50 3.64 -15.27
N GLU A 34 17.83 4.62 -16.10
CA GLU A 34 18.59 5.81 -15.73
C GLU A 34 17.66 7.02 -15.77
N LEU A 35 17.76 7.89 -14.75
CA LEU A 35 17.01 9.14 -14.71
C LEU A 35 17.88 10.26 -15.28
N ILE A 36 17.29 11.12 -16.11
CA ILE A 36 17.90 12.38 -16.54
C ILE A 36 18.03 13.29 -15.32
N GLU A 37 16.93 13.44 -14.59
CA GLU A 37 16.83 14.18 -13.34
C GLU A 37 15.62 13.69 -12.53
N SER A 38 15.45 14.24 -11.32
CA SER A 38 14.24 13.98 -10.54
C SER A 38 13.06 14.73 -11.17
N ALA A 39 11.92 14.04 -11.32
CA ALA A 39 10.64 14.67 -11.71
C ALA A 39 10.12 15.69 -10.67
N GLY A 40 10.82 15.84 -9.54
CA GLY A 40 10.41 16.70 -8.45
C GLY A 40 9.18 16.16 -7.72
N TRP A 41 8.40 17.09 -7.16
CA TRP A 41 7.18 16.79 -6.40
C TRP A 41 6.00 17.60 -6.95
N PRO A 42 5.68 17.48 -8.26
CA PRO A 42 4.52 18.16 -8.82
C PRO A 42 3.27 17.67 -8.09
N ARG A 43 2.48 18.61 -7.56
CA ARG A 43 1.26 18.26 -6.84
C ARG A 43 0.25 17.72 -7.84
N TYR A 44 -0.32 16.57 -7.53
CA TYR A 44 -1.44 16.04 -8.29
C TYR A 44 -2.64 17.00 -8.21
N ASP A 45 -3.16 17.41 -9.37
CA ASP A 45 -4.44 18.11 -9.48
C ASP A 45 -5.44 17.27 -10.28
N ALA A 46 -6.52 16.87 -9.61
CA ALA A 46 -7.60 16.08 -10.21
C ALA A 46 -8.48 16.87 -11.20
N VAL A 47 -8.29 18.19 -11.33
CA VAL A 47 -9.04 19.07 -12.25
C VAL A 47 -8.19 19.47 -13.44
N PHE A 48 -6.91 19.75 -13.21
CA PHE A 48 -5.98 20.22 -14.24
C PHE A 48 -4.95 19.16 -14.54
N GLU A 49 -4.99 18.66 -15.77
CA GLU A 49 -3.95 17.77 -16.28
C GLU A 49 -2.70 18.60 -16.58
N ILE A 50 -1.56 18.14 -16.06
CA ILE A 50 -0.25 18.70 -16.34
C ILE A 50 0.41 17.77 -17.34
N ASP A 51 1.02 18.33 -18.39
CA ASP A 51 1.85 17.54 -19.29
C ASP A 51 3.09 17.04 -18.53
N TRP A 52 3.19 15.72 -18.36
CA TRP A 52 4.29 15.10 -17.63
C TRP A 52 5.49 14.94 -18.55
N GLU A 53 6.60 15.60 -18.21
CA GLU A 53 7.86 15.39 -18.90
C GLU A 53 8.44 14.00 -18.59
N ASN A 54 9.02 13.37 -19.61
CA ASN A 54 9.67 12.09 -19.45
C ASN A 54 11.10 12.28 -18.93
N HIS A 55 11.31 12.03 -17.63
CA HIS A 55 12.62 12.12 -17.00
C HIS A 55 13.46 10.83 -17.10
N ILE A 56 13.03 9.83 -17.89
CA ILE A 56 13.78 8.59 -18.10
C ILE A 56 14.76 8.76 -19.25
N ASN A 57 16.05 8.61 -18.97
CA ASN A 57 17.10 8.64 -19.96
C ASN A 57 16.95 7.44 -20.91
N LYS A 58 17.00 7.70 -22.22
CA LYS A 58 16.89 6.68 -23.27
C LYS A 58 15.69 5.74 -23.08
N ALA A 59 14.55 6.27 -22.65
CA ALA A 59 13.34 5.49 -22.37
C ALA A 59 12.94 4.57 -23.55
N ASN A 60 13.07 5.06 -24.79
CA ASN A 60 12.73 4.32 -26.00
C ASN A 60 13.58 3.04 -26.18
N ASP A 61 14.81 3.02 -25.67
CA ASP A 61 15.72 1.87 -25.81
C ASP A 61 15.27 0.69 -24.92
N ILE A 62 14.60 0.98 -23.80
CA ILE A 62 14.16 -0.02 -22.83
C ILE A 62 12.65 -0.33 -22.91
N LEU A 63 11.85 0.58 -23.46
CA LEU A 63 10.38 0.53 -23.41
C LEU A 63 9.82 -0.77 -23.97
N GLN A 64 10.19 -1.14 -25.20
CA GLN A 64 9.66 -2.33 -25.85
C GLN A 64 10.05 -3.62 -25.11
N ALA A 65 11.29 -3.70 -24.62
CA ALA A 65 11.77 -4.85 -23.86
C ALA A 65 11.03 -4.99 -22.53
N MET A 66 10.86 -3.89 -21.80
CA MET A 66 10.10 -3.83 -20.55
C MET A 66 8.63 -4.23 -20.76
N GLN A 67 7.99 -3.65 -21.78
CA GLN A 67 6.58 -3.91 -22.10
C GLN A 67 6.36 -5.37 -22.48
N THR A 68 7.18 -5.94 -23.37
CA THR A 68 7.04 -7.34 -23.81
C THR A 68 7.12 -8.32 -22.64
N VAL A 69 8.07 -8.09 -21.74
CA VAL A 69 8.28 -8.93 -20.56
C VAL A 69 7.14 -8.76 -19.55
N HIS A 70 6.72 -7.52 -19.30
CA HIS A 70 5.58 -7.20 -18.44
C HIS A 70 4.28 -7.82 -18.94
N ASP A 71 3.97 -7.70 -20.24
CA ASP A 71 2.76 -8.27 -20.84
C ASP A 71 2.73 -9.80 -20.71
N GLY A 72 3.88 -10.45 -20.91
CA GLY A 72 4.04 -11.89 -20.67
C GLY A 72 3.82 -12.27 -19.20
N PHE A 73 4.34 -11.48 -18.26
CA PHE A 73 4.13 -11.68 -16.82
C PHE A 73 2.65 -11.52 -16.44
N VAL A 74 1.99 -10.45 -16.89
CA VAL A 74 0.56 -10.20 -16.67
C VAL A 74 -0.30 -11.30 -17.26
N GLN A 75 0.04 -11.81 -18.45
CA GLN A 75 -0.70 -12.91 -19.06
C GLN A 75 -0.52 -14.23 -18.30
N ALA A 76 0.70 -14.53 -17.83
CA ALA A 76 0.99 -15.75 -17.10
C ALA A 76 0.34 -15.76 -15.70
N THR A 77 0.33 -14.62 -15.01
CA THR A 77 -0.25 -14.48 -13.67
C THR A 77 -1.78 -14.63 -13.65
N ARG A 78 -2.47 -14.49 -14.79
CA ARG A 78 -3.91 -14.81 -14.88
C ARG A 78 -4.24 -16.29 -14.63
N ARG A 79 -3.24 -17.17 -14.63
CA ARG A 79 -3.41 -18.63 -14.45
C ARG A 79 -3.05 -19.12 -13.05
N ILE A 80 -2.60 -18.23 -12.17
CA ILE A 80 -2.27 -18.57 -10.78
C ILE A 80 -3.32 -17.96 -9.86
N ASP A 81 -3.79 -18.75 -8.90
CA ASP A 81 -4.76 -18.28 -7.92
C ASP A 81 -4.02 -17.75 -6.69
N VAL A 82 -4.37 -16.54 -6.26
CA VAL A 82 -3.87 -15.97 -5.01
C VAL A 82 -4.55 -16.69 -3.84
N PRO A 83 -3.80 -17.30 -2.91
CA PRO A 83 -4.36 -18.07 -1.82
C PRO A 83 -4.97 -17.13 -0.77
N TYR A 84 -6.19 -17.42 -0.34
CA TYR A 84 -6.87 -16.74 0.76
C TYR A 84 -7.75 -17.72 1.55
N MET A 85 -8.16 -17.34 2.76
CA MET A 85 -9.15 -18.09 3.52
C MET A 85 -10.56 -17.62 3.14
N VAL A 86 -11.51 -18.55 2.92
CA VAL A 86 -12.88 -18.17 2.57
C VAL A 86 -13.56 -17.38 3.69
N LEU A 87 -14.42 -16.43 3.31
CA LEU A 87 -15.16 -15.56 4.23
C LEU A 87 -14.28 -14.73 5.18
N THR A 88 -13.03 -14.46 4.81
CA THR A 88 -12.16 -13.59 5.58
C THR A 88 -12.03 -12.22 4.91
N GLU A 89 -12.10 -11.19 5.73
CA GLU A 89 -11.87 -9.81 5.34
C GLU A 89 -11.06 -9.14 6.44
N GLY A 90 -10.22 -8.19 6.07
CA GLY A 90 -9.36 -7.56 7.05
C GLY A 90 -8.50 -6.47 6.45
N ILE A 91 -7.78 -5.82 7.35
CA ILE A 91 -6.89 -4.73 7.02
C ILE A 91 -5.47 -5.27 7.05
N VAL A 92 -4.69 -4.93 6.04
CA VAL A 92 -3.31 -5.35 5.87
C VAL A 92 -2.42 -4.12 5.91
N SER A 93 -1.31 -4.24 6.61
CA SER A 93 -0.28 -3.20 6.67
C SER A 93 1.10 -3.82 6.63
N SER A 94 2.12 -2.98 6.43
CA SER A 94 3.50 -3.33 6.69
C SER A 94 4.20 -2.21 7.46
N ALA A 95 5.10 -2.59 8.36
CA ALA A 95 5.85 -1.65 9.15
C ALA A 95 7.18 -2.24 9.60
N GLY A 96 8.22 -1.41 9.59
CA GLY A 96 9.43 -1.68 10.33
C GLY A 96 9.26 -1.32 11.81
N VAL A 97 10.22 -1.75 12.63
CA VAL A 97 10.26 -1.58 14.09
C VAL A 97 9.84 -0.18 14.56
N LYS A 98 10.27 0.87 13.86
CA LYS A 98 10.03 2.26 14.23
C LYS A 98 8.55 2.66 14.22
N TYR A 99 7.71 1.94 13.49
CA TYR A 99 6.30 2.34 13.27
C TYR A 99 5.29 1.36 13.84
N MET A 100 5.70 0.16 14.27
CA MET A 100 4.81 -0.84 14.87
C MET A 100 3.97 -0.33 16.05
N PRO A 101 4.50 0.51 16.95
CA PRO A 101 3.73 0.94 18.13
C PRO A 101 2.57 1.89 17.80
N THR A 102 2.47 2.42 16.57
CA THR A 102 1.42 3.36 16.12
C THR A 102 0.15 2.66 15.66
N PHE A 103 0.18 1.34 15.49
CA PHE A 103 -0.96 0.59 14.99
C PHE A 103 -1.91 0.18 16.10
N ILE A 104 -3.11 0.77 16.09
CA ILE A 104 -4.20 0.39 17.00
C ILE A 104 -5.43 0.03 16.15
N ALA A 105 -5.35 -1.07 15.40
CA ALA A 105 -6.51 -1.64 14.70
C ALA A 105 -6.37 -3.15 14.52
N THR A 106 -7.50 -3.83 14.31
CA THR A 106 -7.57 -5.26 13.96
C THR A 106 -6.93 -5.50 12.60
N LEU A 107 -5.73 -6.08 12.56
CA LEU A 107 -4.81 -6.03 11.41
C LEU A 107 -4.01 -7.32 11.17
N GLN A 108 -3.63 -7.57 9.92
CA GLN A 108 -2.42 -8.36 9.60
C GLN A 108 -1.26 -7.42 9.33
N LEU A 109 -0.27 -7.42 10.22
CA LEU A 109 0.95 -6.64 10.05
C LEU A 109 2.05 -7.52 9.46
N PHE A 110 2.57 -7.13 8.31
CA PHE A 110 3.75 -7.75 7.72
C PHE A 110 5.02 -7.01 8.14
N VAL A 111 5.99 -7.75 8.67
CA VAL A 111 7.36 -7.28 8.93
C VAL A 111 8.29 -7.89 7.88
N LYS A 112 9.36 -7.18 7.51
CA LYS A 112 10.23 -7.63 6.41
C LYS A 112 10.89 -8.99 6.70
N ASP A 113 11.52 -9.09 7.86
CA ASP A 113 12.28 -10.25 8.30
C ASP A 113 12.28 -10.33 9.84
N SER A 114 12.84 -11.40 10.40
CA SER A 114 12.86 -11.64 11.85
C SER A 114 13.55 -10.53 12.66
N THR A 115 14.39 -9.68 12.04
CA THR A 115 15.04 -8.54 12.73
C THR A 115 14.06 -7.41 13.02
N GLU A 116 12.99 -7.30 12.23
CA GLU A 116 11.92 -6.33 12.43
C GLU A 116 10.81 -6.84 13.35
N TYR A 117 10.77 -8.15 13.63
CA TYR A 117 9.78 -8.76 14.52
C TYR A 117 10.03 -8.38 15.98
N LYS A 118 8.99 -7.92 16.68
CA LYS A 118 9.03 -7.58 18.11
C LYS A 118 8.09 -8.48 18.89
N SER A 119 8.64 -9.51 19.56
CA SER A 119 7.87 -10.51 20.30
C SER A 119 6.88 -9.89 21.28
N HIS A 120 7.27 -8.85 22.03
CA HIS A 120 6.34 -8.18 22.95
C HIS A 120 5.09 -7.64 22.25
N ILE A 121 5.26 -6.93 21.13
CA ILE A 121 4.15 -6.35 20.38
C ILE A 121 3.35 -7.46 19.66
N CYS A 122 4.04 -8.37 18.99
CA CYS A 122 3.43 -9.38 18.13
C CYS A 122 2.75 -10.53 18.87
N GLU A 123 3.23 -10.88 20.07
CA GLU A 123 2.76 -12.04 20.84
C GLU A 123 1.94 -11.66 22.07
N MET A 124 2.02 -10.41 22.54
CA MET A 124 1.20 -9.93 23.66
C MET A 124 0.21 -8.84 23.24
N THR A 125 0.69 -7.70 22.73
CA THR A 125 -0.19 -6.54 22.46
C THR A 125 -1.17 -6.78 21.31
N PHE A 126 -0.69 -7.25 20.17
CA PHE A 126 -1.50 -7.38 18.95
C PHE A 126 -2.56 -8.49 19.01
N PRO A 127 -2.30 -9.66 19.62
CA PRO A 127 -3.33 -10.66 19.80
C PRO A 127 -4.56 -10.15 20.56
N GLU A 128 -4.39 -9.24 21.55
CA GLU A 128 -5.51 -8.60 22.26
C GLU A 128 -6.36 -7.69 21.36
N LEU A 129 -5.76 -7.12 20.32
CA LEU A 129 -6.44 -6.30 19.30
C LEU A 129 -6.97 -7.13 18.12
N ASN A 130 -6.94 -8.46 18.23
CA ASN A 130 -7.24 -9.41 17.15
C ASN A 130 -6.37 -9.15 15.90
N ALA A 131 -5.14 -8.69 16.13
CA ALA A 131 -4.12 -8.49 15.13
C ALA A 131 -3.04 -9.57 15.19
N ARG A 132 -2.33 -9.80 14.09
CA ARG A 132 -1.20 -10.74 14.05
C ARG A 132 -0.05 -10.19 13.22
N CYS A 133 1.17 -10.51 13.63
CA CYS A 133 2.36 -10.28 12.84
C CYS A 133 2.61 -11.46 11.89
N VAL A 134 3.09 -11.17 10.69
CA VAL A 134 3.54 -12.16 9.69
C VAL A 134 4.92 -11.74 9.23
N VAL A 135 5.90 -12.63 9.36
CA VAL A 135 7.26 -12.38 8.87
C VAL A 135 7.30 -12.70 7.39
N LEU A 136 7.54 -11.68 6.55
CA LEU A 136 7.44 -11.86 5.11
C LEU A 136 8.54 -12.80 4.58
N SER A 137 9.78 -12.71 5.08
CA SER A 137 10.88 -13.61 4.71
C SER A 137 10.55 -15.09 4.90
N GLU A 138 9.84 -15.44 5.98
CA GLU A 138 9.39 -16.81 6.26
C GLU A 138 8.37 -17.29 5.23
N VAL A 139 7.32 -16.50 5.00
CA VAL A 139 6.28 -16.82 4.01
C VAL A 139 6.87 -16.94 2.61
N MET A 140 7.87 -16.10 2.33
CA MET A 140 8.62 -16.06 1.09
C MET A 140 9.71 -17.13 0.99
N GLY A 141 9.94 -17.95 2.02
CA GLY A 141 10.92 -19.04 2.03
C GLY A 141 12.38 -18.59 1.97
N LEU A 142 12.68 -17.33 2.34
CA LEU A 142 13.99 -16.70 2.16
C LEU A 142 14.96 -16.92 3.34
N GLU A 143 14.50 -17.53 4.44
CA GLU A 143 15.31 -17.67 5.66
C GLU A 143 16.36 -18.78 5.62
N ASN A 144 16.15 -19.79 4.75
CA ASN A 144 17.01 -20.96 4.65
C ASN A 144 17.97 -20.92 3.46
N LEU A 145 18.14 -19.74 2.82
CA LEU A 145 19.17 -19.56 1.80
C LEU A 145 20.53 -19.46 2.50
N LYS A 146 21.02 -20.60 3.02
CA LYS A 146 22.44 -20.76 3.32
C LYS A 146 23.16 -20.37 2.04
N SER A 147 24.05 -19.39 2.15
CA SER A 147 25.04 -18.99 1.17
C SER A 147 25.63 -20.22 0.45
N THR A 148 24.99 -20.65 -0.63
CA THR A 148 25.54 -21.58 -1.60
C THR A 148 25.67 -20.79 -2.88
N ASP A 149 26.90 -20.72 -3.33
CA ASP A 149 27.41 -19.84 -4.37
C ASP A 149 26.50 -19.72 -5.61
N ASN A 150 26.44 -18.49 -6.14
CA ASN A 150 25.99 -18.11 -7.48
C ASN A 150 24.48 -18.08 -7.81
N THR A 151 23.59 -17.88 -6.83
CA THR A 151 22.29 -17.24 -7.12
C THR A 151 22.08 -16.07 -6.17
N ASP A 152 21.98 -14.87 -6.73
CA ASP A 152 21.69 -13.65 -6.00
C ASP A 152 20.25 -13.79 -5.46
N GLY A 153 20.12 -14.36 -4.26
CA GLY A 153 18.83 -14.70 -3.66
C GLY A 153 17.90 -13.50 -3.67
N VAL A 154 16.62 -13.72 -3.97
CA VAL A 154 15.61 -12.65 -4.08
C VAL A 154 15.55 -11.85 -2.77
N LYS A 155 16.23 -10.70 -2.74
CA LYS A 155 16.21 -9.77 -1.61
C LYS A 155 15.00 -8.86 -1.73
N ILE A 156 14.09 -8.94 -0.77
CA ILE A 156 12.95 -8.02 -0.68
C ILE A 156 13.49 -6.62 -0.38
N LYS A 157 13.33 -5.71 -1.35
CA LYS A 157 13.59 -4.29 -1.16
C LYS A 157 12.39 -3.64 -0.46
N HIS A 158 12.63 -2.55 0.29
CA HIS A 158 11.62 -1.89 1.12
C HIS A 158 10.31 -1.59 0.38
N TYR A 159 10.38 -1.12 -0.88
CA TYR A 159 9.20 -0.77 -1.69
C TYR A 159 8.35 -1.96 -2.15
N GLN A 160 8.90 -3.18 -2.14
CA GLN A 160 8.17 -4.37 -2.59
C GLN A 160 7.26 -4.94 -1.50
N LEU A 161 7.49 -4.53 -0.24
CA LEU A 161 6.85 -5.08 0.95
C LEU A 161 5.31 -4.94 0.91
N LYS A 162 4.79 -3.81 0.42
CA LYS A 162 3.34 -3.53 0.41
C LYS A 162 2.58 -4.49 -0.51
N SER A 163 3.05 -4.65 -1.75
CA SER A 163 2.45 -5.55 -2.73
C SER A 163 2.48 -7.00 -2.24
N PHE A 164 3.61 -7.44 -1.69
CA PHE A 164 3.74 -8.78 -1.14
C PHE A 164 2.86 -9.01 0.09
N ALA A 165 2.74 -8.03 0.99
CA ALA A 165 1.86 -8.12 2.14
C ALA A 165 0.40 -8.32 1.73
N VAL A 166 -0.08 -7.63 0.68
CA VAL A 166 -1.43 -7.83 0.13
C VAL A 166 -1.55 -9.23 -0.49
N LEU A 167 -0.61 -9.64 -1.35
CA LEU A 167 -0.63 -10.93 -2.06
C LEU A 167 -0.58 -12.14 -1.11
N PHE A 168 0.20 -12.06 -0.03
CA PHE A 168 0.38 -13.14 0.92
C PHE A 168 -0.52 -13.03 2.16
N SER A 169 -1.42 -12.04 2.21
CA SER A 169 -2.42 -11.96 3.26
C SER A 169 -3.38 -13.15 3.20
N SER A 170 -3.93 -13.55 4.33
CA SER A 170 -4.94 -14.64 4.34
C SER A 170 -6.37 -14.15 4.07
N PHE A 171 -6.54 -12.88 3.72
CA PHE A 171 -7.84 -12.23 3.58
C PHE A 171 -8.35 -12.28 2.14
N LYS A 172 -9.62 -12.65 1.95
CA LYS A 172 -10.27 -12.57 0.62
C LYS A 172 -10.51 -11.11 0.20
N LYS A 173 -10.90 -10.26 1.16
CA LYS A 173 -11.09 -8.82 0.96
C LYS A 173 -10.08 -8.07 1.82
N VAL A 174 -9.31 -7.21 1.19
CA VAL A 174 -8.21 -6.50 1.84
C VAL A 174 -8.45 -4.99 1.72
N THR A 175 -8.25 -4.29 2.83
CA THR A 175 -7.96 -2.85 2.81
C THR A 175 -6.51 -2.66 3.19
N TRP A 176 -5.73 -1.99 2.34
CA TRP A 176 -4.38 -1.57 2.69
C TRP A 176 -4.42 -0.33 3.61
N LEU A 177 -3.61 -0.33 4.65
CA LEU A 177 -3.42 0.82 5.54
C LEU A 177 -1.92 1.02 5.78
N ASP A 178 -1.37 2.17 5.44
CA ASP A 178 0.05 2.45 5.72
C ASP A 178 0.28 2.67 7.22
N ALA A 179 1.54 2.54 7.64
CA ALA A 179 1.93 2.77 9.03
C ALA A 179 1.79 4.20 9.52
N ASP A 180 1.74 5.15 8.61
CA ASP A 180 1.53 6.57 8.88
C ASP A 180 0.07 7.01 8.67
N CYS A 181 -0.85 6.06 8.47
CA CYS A 181 -2.26 6.32 8.28
C CYS A 181 -3.07 6.00 9.55
N ILE A 182 -3.60 7.04 10.18
CA ILE A 182 -4.39 6.96 11.40
C ILE A 182 -5.87 7.10 11.04
N PRO A 183 -6.69 6.03 11.21
CA PRO A 183 -8.11 6.10 10.98
C PRO A 183 -8.82 6.86 12.12
N ILE A 184 -9.66 7.85 11.78
CA ILE A 184 -10.55 8.57 12.71
C ILE A 184 -11.78 7.71 13.04
N HIS A 185 -12.16 6.84 12.11
CA HIS A 185 -13.31 5.95 12.21
C HIS A 185 -12.89 4.51 11.96
N TYR A 186 -13.65 3.54 12.46
CA TYR A 186 -13.30 2.14 12.35
C TYR A 186 -13.13 1.70 10.87
N PRO A 187 -11.90 1.39 10.41
CA PRO A 187 -11.59 1.24 8.98
C PRO A 187 -12.23 0.02 8.34
N ALA A 188 -12.53 -1.03 9.10
CA ALA A 188 -13.16 -2.23 8.54
C ALA A 188 -14.58 -1.98 8.02
N THR A 189 -15.23 -0.88 8.43
CA THR A 189 -16.52 -0.47 7.87
C THR A 189 -16.44 -0.28 6.34
N LEU A 190 -15.30 0.16 5.82
CA LEU A 190 -15.07 0.38 4.39
C LEU A 190 -15.18 -0.91 3.55
N LEU A 191 -14.86 -2.07 4.12
CA LEU A 191 -14.97 -3.38 3.45
C LEU A 191 -16.43 -3.76 3.11
N THR A 192 -17.40 -3.07 3.73
CA THR A 192 -18.82 -3.34 3.61
C THR A 192 -19.63 -2.27 2.90
N THR A 193 -19.02 -1.11 2.61
CA THR A 193 -19.68 0.04 1.98
C THR A 193 -19.37 0.12 0.49
N ASP A 194 -20.23 0.80 -0.26
CA ASP A 194 -19.79 1.35 -1.54
C ASP A 194 -18.83 2.52 -1.28
N PRO A 195 -17.76 2.66 -2.07
CA PRO A 195 -17.53 2.00 -3.37
C PRO A 195 -16.74 0.69 -3.32
N PHE A 196 -16.29 0.24 -2.15
CA PHE A 196 -15.48 -0.97 -2.02
C PHE A 196 -16.16 -2.20 -2.64
N LYS A 197 -17.47 -2.39 -2.39
CA LYS A 197 -18.23 -3.51 -2.96
C LYS A 197 -18.51 -3.38 -4.46
N SER A 198 -18.86 -2.18 -4.92
CA SER A 198 -19.31 -1.95 -6.31
C SER A 198 -18.17 -1.85 -7.31
N THR A 199 -17.08 -1.20 -6.93
CA THR A 199 -15.97 -0.89 -7.83
C THR A 199 -14.62 -1.26 -7.25
N GLY A 200 -14.52 -1.54 -5.95
CA GLY A 200 -13.24 -1.44 -5.26
C GLY A 200 -12.95 0.00 -4.84
N LEU A 201 -12.06 0.14 -3.87
CA LEU A 201 -11.71 1.42 -3.25
C LEU A 201 -10.20 1.63 -3.34
N GLY A 202 -9.80 2.80 -3.82
CA GLY A 202 -8.45 3.31 -3.79
C GLY A 202 -8.40 4.66 -3.07
N ALA A 203 -7.18 5.12 -2.82
CA ALA A 203 -6.87 6.49 -2.43
C ALA A 203 -5.83 7.04 -3.41
N PRO A 204 -5.89 8.32 -3.81
CA PRO A 204 -4.74 8.96 -4.41
C PRO A 204 -3.61 8.92 -3.37
N GLY A 205 -2.43 8.46 -3.77
CA GLY A 205 -1.27 8.40 -2.89
C GLY A 205 -0.16 9.30 -3.41
N GLU A 206 0.99 9.23 -2.75
CA GLU A 206 2.26 9.67 -3.31
C GLU A 206 3.22 8.48 -3.27
N GLY A 207 4.04 8.32 -4.32
CA GLY A 207 5.09 7.31 -4.40
C GLY A 207 4.57 5.90 -4.61
N ASP A 208 5.03 4.94 -3.80
CA ASP A 208 4.72 3.51 -3.96
C ASP A 208 3.22 3.18 -3.78
N LYS A 209 2.46 4.08 -3.14
CA LYS A 209 1.02 3.97 -2.90
C LYS A 209 0.18 4.10 -4.18
N ASP A 210 0.66 4.86 -5.17
CA ASP A 210 -0.03 5.04 -6.46
C ASP A 210 -0.02 3.77 -7.33
N THR A 211 0.82 2.79 -6.99
CA THR A 211 0.97 1.57 -7.76
C THR A 211 -0.33 0.78 -7.89
N PHE A 212 -1.19 0.75 -6.86
CA PHE A 212 -2.41 -0.08 -6.87
C PHE A 212 -3.48 0.47 -7.83
N ILE A 213 -3.69 1.79 -7.85
CA ILE A 213 -4.68 2.41 -8.74
C ILE A 213 -4.22 2.33 -10.20
N GLN A 214 -2.92 2.51 -10.46
CA GLN A 214 -2.37 2.38 -11.81
C GLN A 214 -2.41 0.94 -12.29
N ALA A 215 -2.13 -0.03 -11.42
CA ALA A 215 -2.30 -1.45 -11.75
C ALA A 215 -3.76 -1.79 -12.08
N ALA A 216 -4.72 -1.30 -11.28
CA ALA A 216 -6.15 -1.50 -11.54
C ALA A 216 -6.57 -0.91 -12.90
N ALA A 217 -6.10 0.29 -13.23
CA ALA A 217 -6.33 0.92 -14.53
C ALA A 217 -5.72 0.09 -15.67
N ALA A 218 -4.46 -0.32 -15.56
CA ALA A 218 -3.74 -1.09 -16.57
C ALA A 218 -4.41 -2.44 -16.90
N VAL A 219 -5.06 -3.08 -15.91
CA VAL A 219 -5.80 -4.34 -16.11
C VAL A 219 -7.30 -4.14 -16.35
N GLY A 220 -7.76 -2.90 -16.59
CA GLY A 220 -9.15 -2.58 -16.90
C GLY A 220 -10.13 -2.88 -15.76
N LYS A 221 -9.67 -2.85 -14.51
CA LYS A 221 -10.53 -3.00 -13.33
C LYS A 221 -11.16 -1.66 -13.00
N LYS A 222 -12.43 -1.70 -12.61
CA LYS A 222 -13.09 -0.54 -12.00
C LYS A 222 -12.43 -0.30 -10.64
N PHE A 223 -12.42 0.96 -10.22
CA PHE A 223 -12.05 1.41 -8.88
C PHE A 223 -12.65 2.79 -8.66
N TYR A 224 -12.76 3.19 -7.39
CA TYR A 224 -13.09 4.56 -7.01
C TYR A 224 -11.99 5.12 -6.13
N THR A 225 -11.52 6.32 -6.46
CA THR A 225 -10.73 7.16 -5.57
C THR A 225 -11.61 8.29 -5.05
N ALA A 226 -11.46 8.64 -3.78
CA ALA A 226 -12.15 9.79 -3.22
C ALA A 226 -11.84 11.04 -4.07
N SER A 227 -12.87 11.70 -4.56
CA SER A 227 -12.75 12.87 -5.42
C SER A 227 -12.30 14.10 -4.63
N LYS A 228 -12.75 14.23 -3.38
CA LYS A 228 -12.35 15.32 -2.50
C LYS A 228 -10.82 15.33 -2.34
N LYS A 229 -10.20 16.46 -2.71
CA LYS A 229 -8.77 16.71 -2.49
C LYS A 229 -8.41 16.53 -1.01
N PHE A 230 -7.21 16.04 -0.72
CA PHE A 230 -6.68 16.01 0.63
C PHE A 230 -6.67 17.42 1.22
N ALA A 231 -7.10 17.54 2.48
CA ALA A 231 -6.96 18.80 3.21
C ALA A 231 -5.64 18.77 3.98
N ASP A 232 -4.76 19.70 3.66
CA ASP A 232 -3.50 19.87 4.36
C ASP A 232 -3.71 20.62 5.67
N LEU A 233 -3.38 19.98 6.79
CA LEU A 233 -3.42 20.54 8.14
C LEU A 233 -2.02 20.92 8.65
N GLY A 234 -1.09 21.18 7.73
CA GLY A 234 0.25 21.63 8.03
C GLY A 234 0.33 22.96 8.78
N ARG A 235 1.53 23.26 9.28
CA ARG A 235 1.83 24.56 9.90
C ARG A 235 2.43 25.48 8.86
N GLN A 236 1.92 26.70 8.74
CA GLN A 236 2.56 27.72 7.90
C GLN A 236 3.96 28.05 8.44
N ARG A 237 4.97 27.99 7.58
CA ARG A 237 6.31 28.49 7.90
C ARG A 237 6.24 30.02 7.87
N TYR A 238 6.86 30.65 8.86
CA TYR A 238 7.03 32.10 8.93
C TYR A 238 8.54 32.39 8.99
N GLU A 239 9.24 32.13 7.90
CA GLU A 239 10.65 32.52 7.74
C GLU A 239 10.79 33.37 6.46
N GLY A 240 11.11 34.65 6.64
CA GLY A 240 11.23 35.60 5.52
C GLY A 240 9.90 35.86 4.81
N ASN A 241 9.93 35.98 3.48
CA ASN A 241 8.76 36.14 2.61
C ASN A 241 8.19 34.79 2.12
N ASP A 242 8.67 33.67 2.67
CA ASP A 242 8.24 32.35 2.27
C ASP A 242 7.01 31.93 3.09
N HIS A 243 5.88 31.79 2.42
CA HIS A 243 4.58 31.43 3.02
C HIS A 243 4.27 29.93 2.91
N ASP A 244 5.27 29.10 2.63
CA ASP A 244 5.10 27.67 2.44
C ASP A 244 4.48 26.97 3.66
N ILE A 245 3.61 26.00 3.38
CA ILE A 245 3.01 25.14 4.41
C ILE A 245 3.96 23.97 4.67
N ILE A 246 4.34 23.78 5.94
CA ILE A 246 5.01 22.58 6.40
C ILE A 246 3.96 21.47 6.44
N HIS A 247 4.01 20.57 5.46
CA HIS A 247 3.06 19.44 5.29
C HIS A 247 3.21 18.37 6.38
N VAL A 248 2.73 18.66 7.59
CA VAL A 248 2.84 17.73 8.73
C VAL A 248 1.77 16.64 8.65
N VAL A 249 0.54 17.00 8.27
CA VAL A 249 -0.64 16.16 8.35
C VAL A 249 -1.57 16.38 7.15
N MET A 250 -2.02 15.31 6.51
CA MET A 250 -3.06 15.35 5.47
C MET A 250 -4.34 14.65 5.95
N LEU A 251 -5.49 15.25 5.69
CA LEU A 251 -6.80 14.64 5.93
C LEU A 251 -7.37 14.09 4.63
N GLN A 252 -7.82 12.84 4.69
CA GLN A 252 -8.63 12.23 3.64
C GLN A 252 -10.08 12.14 4.06
N ALA A 253 -10.96 12.52 3.15
CA ALA A 253 -12.40 12.39 3.29
C ALA A 253 -12.85 10.92 3.37
N ASP A 254 -13.98 10.69 4.03
CA ASP A 254 -14.69 9.40 4.01
C ASP A 254 -15.08 9.05 2.56
N PRO A 255 -14.49 7.99 1.98
CA PRO A 255 -14.71 7.68 0.57
C PRO A 255 -16.13 7.17 0.31
N GLY A 256 -16.82 6.61 1.30
CA GLY A 256 -18.20 6.16 1.14
C GLY A 256 -19.18 7.33 1.12
N VAL A 257 -18.93 8.37 1.93
CA VAL A 257 -19.72 9.61 1.89
C VAL A 257 -19.44 10.39 0.61
N ASP A 258 -18.16 10.52 0.24
CA ASP A 258 -17.74 11.19 -1.00
C ASP A 258 -18.33 10.50 -2.24
N TYR A 259 -18.31 9.17 -2.30
CA TYR A 259 -18.90 8.39 -3.39
C TYR A 259 -20.40 8.66 -3.56
N LYS A 260 -21.16 8.77 -2.47
CA LYS A 260 -22.60 9.09 -2.55
C LYS A 260 -22.84 10.47 -3.16
N LEU A 261 -21.96 11.43 -2.92
CA LEU A 261 -22.06 12.77 -3.53
C LEU A 261 -21.73 12.71 -5.02
N THR A 262 -20.68 12.00 -5.42
CA THR A 262 -20.30 11.88 -6.83
C THR A 262 -21.36 11.14 -7.65
N GLN A 263 -22.04 10.14 -7.07
CA GLN A 263 -23.21 9.49 -7.69
C GLN A 263 -24.39 10.45 -7.92
N GLN A 264 -24.46 11.57 -7.19
CA GLN A 264 -25.47 12.62 -7.40
C GLN A 264 -24.96 13.72 -8.37
N GLY A 265 -23.81 13.54 -9.00
CA GLY A 265 -23.17 14.57 -9.82
C GLY A 265 -22.53 15.71 -9.02
N LYS A 266 -22.40 15.57 -7.69
CA LYS A 266 -21.80 16.58 -6.81
C LYS A 266 -20.31 16.30 -6.61
N TRP A 267 -19.49 16.92 -7.45
CA TRP A 267 -18.03 16.72 -7.47
C TRP A 267 -17.32 17.84 -6.72
N GLN A 268 -17.04 17.63 -5.42
CA GLN A 268 -16.37 18.65 -4.59
C GLN A 268 -14.95 19.00 -5.01
N VAL A 269 -14.34 18.17 -5.85
CA VAL A 269 -13.04 18.44 -6.48
C VAL A 269 -13.10 19.61 -7.45
N LYS A 270 -14.25 19.83 -8.09
CA LYS A 270 -14.49 20.89 -9.07
C LYS A 270 -15.03 22.17 -8.43
N ASP A 271 -15.96 22.01 -7.49
CA ASP A 271 -16.58 23.12 -6.78
C ASP A 271 -16.93 22.65 -5.36
N THR A 272 -16.33 23.28 -4.35
CA THR A 272 -16.50 22.91 -2.94
C THR A 272 -17.86 23.33 -2.36
N SER A 273 -18.62 24.18 -3.06
CA SER A 273 -19.93 24.68 -2.60
C SER A 273 -21.11 23.75 -2.94
N VAL A 274 -20.91 22.75 -3.82
CA VAL A 274 -21.97 21.85 -4.32
C VAL A 274 -22.57 20.93 -3.26
N ALA A 275 -21.89 20.76 -2.12
CA ALA A 275 -22.35 20.00 -0.97
C ALA A 275 -21.50 20.32 0.28
N ALA A 276 -22.02 19.98 1.46
CA ALA A 276 -21.20 19.94 2.67
C ALA A 276 -20.03 18.94 2.51
N ALA A 277 -18.86 19.31 3.03
CA ALA A 277 -17.67 18.45 2.96
C ALA A 277 -17.94 17.09 3.63
N PRO A 278 -17.47 15.97 3.05
CA PRO A 278 -17.55 14.68 3.73
C PRO A 278 -16.73 14.75 5.01
N ARG A 279 -17.14 14.00 6.04
CA ARG A 279 -16.33 13.86 7.26
C ARG A 279 -14.94 13.31 6.91
N ALA A 280 -13.93 13.70 7.68
CA ALA A 280 -12.61 13.10 7.58
C ALA A 280 -12.65 11.63 8.05
N PHE A 281 -11.87 10.77 7.41
CA PHE A 281 -11.78 9.36 7.75
C PHE A 281 -10.35 8.93 8.09
N PHE A 282 -9.36 9.45 7.36
CA PHE A 282 -7.95 9.16 7.61
C PHE A 282 -7.15 10.44 7.85
N ILE A 283 -6.17 10.31 8.73
CA ILE A 283 -5.12 11.30 8.98
C ILE A 283 -3.79 10.66 8.56
N TYR A 284 -3.06 11.30 7.67
CA TYR A 284 -1.74 10.87 7.24
C TYR A 284 -0.68 11.76 7.89
N ALA A 285 0.19 11.19 8.71
CA ALA A 285 1.25 11.92 9.41
C ALA A 285 2.57 11.80 8.63
N ASN A 286 2.85 12.77 7.75
CA ASN A 286 3.97 12.69 6.80
C ASN A 286 5.35 13.00 7.44
N ILE A 287 5.39 13.89 8.43
CA ILE A 287 6.66 14.38 9.03
C ILE A 287 6.92 13.73 10.40
N VAL A 288 5.91 13.66 11.27
CA VAL A 288 6.03 13.07 12.61
C VAL A 288 5.41 11.68 12.57
N LYS A 289 6.24 10.69 12.25
CA LYS A 289 5.83 9.30 12.35
C LYS A 289 5.76 8.95 13.84
N PHE A 290 4.54 8.79 14.35
CA PHE A 290 4.31 8.40 15.74
C PHE A 290 5.14 7.13 16.02
N ASN A 291 5.87 7.12 17.12
CA ASN A 291 6.65 5.97 17.58
C ASN A 291 6.55 5.91 19.11
N PRO A 292 5.46 5.38 19.67
CA PRO A 292 5.31 5.28 21.11
C PRO A 292 6.28 4.29 21.77
N GLY A 293 7.15 3.62 20.99
CA GLY A 293 8.26 2.80 21.47
C GLY A 293 9.60 3.54 21.59
N GLU A 294 9.70 4.82 21.21
CA GLU A 294 10.83 5.64 21.62
C GLU A 294 10.68 6.00 23.11
N LYS A 295 11.78 5.80 23.85
CA LYS A 295 11.93 5.63 25.31
C LYS A 295 11.48 6.81 26.21
N LYS A 296 10.48 7.61 25.83
CA LYS A 296 10.09 8.85 26.54
C LYS A 296 8.59 9.09 26.72
N LEU A 297 7.70 8.17 26.31
CA LEU A 297 6.24 8.40 26.39
C LEU A 297 5.50 7.45 27.34
N LEU A 298 6.20 6.54 28.04
CA LEU A 298 5.61 5.60 29.00
C LEU A 298 6.32 5.62 30.37
N GLU A 299 7.12 6.64 30.65
CA GLU A 299 7.58 6.94 32.01
C GLU A 299 6.77 8.16 32.49
N ASP A 300 5.60 7.87 33.05
CA ASP A 300 4.99 8.51 34.23
C ASP A 300 3.68 7.77 34.60
#